data_AF-A0A920S9B5-F1
#
_entry.id   AF-A0A920S9B5-F1
#
_cell.length_a   1.000
_cell.length_b   1.000
_cell.length_c   1.000
_cell.angle_alpha   90.00
_cell.angle_beta   90.00
_cell.angle_gamma   90.00
#
_symmetry.space_group_name_H-M   'P 1'
#
loop_
_entity.id
_entity.type
_entity.pdbx_description
1 polymer ?
#
loop_
_entity_poly.entity_id
_entity_poly.type
_entity_poly.pdbx_seq_one_letter_code
_entity_poly.pdbx_strand_id
1 'polypeptide(L)' 'MLLQRLGRESQLLLSGILVSQVDEIRAAYKGIIFAPPMIEEGWALLQGRRS' A
#
# COMPACT_ATOMS: atom_id res chain seq x y z
N MET A 1 1.08 -16.26 0.57
CA MET A 1 1.25 -14.83 0.20
C MET A 1 0.59 -13.93 1.24
N LEU A 2 1.14 -12.76 1.56
CA LEU A 2 0.61 -11.81 2.57
C LEU A 2 -0.89 -11.50 2.36
N LEU A 3 -1.31 -11.31 1.11
CA LEU A 3 -2.71 -11.01 0.75
C LEU A 3 -3.70 -12.12 1.13
N GLN A 4 -3.26 -13.38 1.19
CA GLN A 4 -4.10 -14.51 1.59
C GLN A 4 -4.36 -14.53 3.11
N ARG A 5 -3.62 -13.72 3.88
CA ARG A 5 -3.78 -13.59 5.33
C ARG A 5 -4.67 -12.40 5.72
N LEU A 6 -5.03 -11.55 4.76
CA LEU A 6 -5.91 -10.41 4.96
C LEU A 6 -7.37 -10.83 4.74
N GLY A 7 -8.22 -10.55 5.72
CA GLY A 7 -9.67 -10.72 5.55
C GLY A 7 -10.20 -9.81 4.45
N ARG A 8 -11.36 -10.13 3.89
CA ARG A 8 -12.09 -9.20 3.01
C ARG A 8 -12.29 -7.86 3.72
N GLU A 9 -12.19 -6.77 2.97
CA GLU A 9 -12.39 -5.42 3.46
C GLU A 9 -11.38 -4.93 4.54
N SER A 10 -10.38 -5.74 4.88
CA SER A 10 -9.36 -5.38 5.87
C SER A 10 -8.41 -4.29 5.37
N GLN A 11 -7.85 -3.55 6.31
CA GLN A 11 -6.91 -2.47 6.04
C GLN A 11 -5.47 -2.98 6.01
N LEU A 12 -4.68 -2.37 5.13
CA LEU A 12 -3.23 -2.55 5.00
C LEU A 12 -2.57 -1.17 5.09
N LEU A 13 -1.54 -1.06 5.93
CA LEU A 13 -0.68 0.11 6.03
C LEU A 13 0.75 -0.31 5.72
N LEU A 14 1.40 0.41 4.80
CA LEU A 14 2.80 0.23 4.44
C LEU A 14 3.52 1.57 4.59
N SER A 15 4.57 1.61 5.40
CA SER A 15 5.43 2.77 5.63
C SER A 15 6.89 2.43 5.32
N GLY A 16 7.78 3.43 5.41
CA GLY A 16 9.21 3.24 5.11
C GLY A 16 9.49 3.08 3.61
N ILE A 17 8.63 3.63 2.77
CA ILE A 17 8.70 3.58 1.31
C ILE A 17 9.25 4.91 0.81
N LEU A 18 10.22 4.91 -0.10
CA LEU A 18 10.60 6.14 -0.79
C LEU A 18 9.53 6.52 -1.82
N VAL A 19 9.27 7.81 -2.02
CA VAL A 19 8.28 8.31 -2.99
C VAL A 19 8.50 7.72 -4.40
N SER A 20 9.76 7.56 -4.81
CA SER A 20 10.13 6.99 -6.11
C SER A 20 9.75 5.51 -6.27
N GLN A 21 9.42 4.81 -5.18
CA GLN A 21 9.05 3.39 -5.17
C GLN A 21 7.53 3.17 -5.10
N VAL A 22 6.73 4.24 -4.98
CA VAL A 22 5.28 4.14 -4.77
C VAL A 22 4.59 3.36 -5.88
N ASP A 23 4.88 3.67 -7.14
CA ASP A 23 4.19 3.04 -8.28
C ASP A 23 4.54 1.55 -8.40
N GLU A 24 5.80 1.19 -8.17
CA GLU A 24 6.26 -0.21 -8.15
C GLU A 24 5.55 -1.01 -7.05
N ILE A 25 5.47 -0.45 -5.84
CA ILE A 25 4.82 -1.13 -4.71
C ILE A 25 3.32 -1.28 -4.97
N ARG A 26 2.64 -0.24 -5.46
CA ARG A 26 1.20 -0.34 -5.78
C ARG A 26 0.94 -1.43 -6.83
N ALA A 27 1.82 -1.57 -7.82
CA ALA A 27 1.71 -2.62 -8.84
C ALA A 27 1.94 -4.05 -8.28
N ALA A 28 2.79 -4.20 -7.25
CA ALA A 28 3.07 -5.49 -6.62
C ALA A 28 1.88 -6.02 -5.78
N TYR A 29 1.10 -5.13 -5.16
CA TYR A 29 -0.01 -5.49 -4.26
C TYR A 29 -1.34 -5.61 -5.01
N LYS A 30 -1.43 -6.62 -5.89
CA LYS A 30 -2.64 -6.87 -6.70
C LYS A 30 -3.88 -7.16 -5.82
N GLY A 31 -4.96 -6.41 -6.08
CA GLY A 31 -6.21 -6.51 -5.33
C GLY A 31 -6.18 -5.85 -3.95
N ILE A 32 -5.23 -4.93 -3.74
CA ILE A 32 -5.38 -3.88 -2.74
C ILE A 32 -5.78 -2.60 -3.49
N ILE A 33 -6.79 -1.92 -2.98
CA ILE A 33 -7.18 -0.59 -3.45
C ILE A 33 -6.50 0.41 -2.52
N PHE A 34 -5.48 1.11 -3.04
CA PHE A 34 -4.77 2.13 -2.28
C PHE A 34 -5.46 3.49 -2.39
N ALA A 35 -5.55 4.19 -1.26
CA ALA A 35 -5.83 5.62 -1.22
C ALA A 35 -4.63 6.41 -1.79
N PRO A 36 -4.78 7.73 -2.05
CA PRO A 36 -3.64 8.58 -2.36
C PRO A 36 -2.54 8.44 -1.28
N PRO A 37 -1.26 8.36 -1.68
CA PRO A 37 -0.16 8.25 -0.72
C PRO A 37 -0.07 9.51 0.14
N MET A 38 0.18 9.34 1.44
CA MET A 38 0.66 10.45 2.26
C MET A 38 2.17 10.56 2.08
N ILE A 39 2.67 11.75 1.80
CA ILE A 39 4.08 12.01 1.51
C ILE A 39 4.65 13.00 2.52
N GLU A 40 5.78 12.64 3.13
CA GLU A 40 6.51 13.48 4.08
C GLU A 40 8.02 13.29 3.86
N GLU A 41 8.74 14.36 3.59
CA GLU A 41 10.21 14.36 3.40
C GLU A 41 10.76 13.28 2.43
N GLY A 42 10.05 13.03 1.33
CA GLY A 42 10.46 12.02 0.33
C GLY A 42 10.13 10.58 0.71
N TRP A 43 9.45 10.37 1.84
CA TRP A 43 8.87 9.09 2.26
C TRP A 43 7.38 9.06 1.97
N ALA A 44 6.86 7.87 1.72
CA ALA A 44 5.46 7.60 1.46
C ALA A 44 4.89 6.62 2.49
N LEU A 45 3.67 6.92 2.94
CA LEU A 45 2.78 5.99 3.62
C LEU A 45 1.66 5.59 2.66
N LEU A 46 1.50 4.29 2.43
CA LEU A 46 0.43 3.72 1.63
C LEU A 46 -0.61 3.07 2.52
N GLN A 47 -1.82 3.61 2.48
CA GLN A 47 -3.00 2.98 3.06
C GLN A 47 -3.79 2.31 1.94
N GLY A 48 -4.14 1.03 2.13
CA GLY A 48 -4.96 0.29 1.20
C GLY A 48 -5.98 -0.59 1.89
N ARG A 49 -6.95 -1.04 1.10
CA ARG A 49 -7.99 -1.99 1.54
C ARG A 49 -8.03 -3.19 0.63
N ARG A 50 -8.22 -4.38 1.21
CA ARG A 50 -8.43 -5.60 0.43
C ARG A 50 -9.81 -5.57 -0.23
N SER A 51 -9.84 -5.64 -1.57
CA SER A 51 -11.04 -5.92 -2.37
C SER A 51 -11.50 -7.37 -2.24
#